data_AF-A0A7I7TEB3-F1
#
_entry.id   AF-A0A7I7TEB3-F1
#
_cell.length_a   1.000
_cell.length_b   1.000
_cell.length_c   1.000
_cell.angle_alpha   90.00
_cell.angle_beta   90.00
_cell.angle_gamma   90.00
#
_symmetry.space_group_name_H-M   'P 1'
#
loop_
_entity.id
_entity.type
_entity.pdbx_description
1 polymer ?
#
loop_
_entity_poly.entity_id
_entity_poly.type
_entity_poly.pdbx_seq_one_letter_code
_entity_poly.pdbx_strand_id
1 'polypeptide(L)'
;MSTLAGVVMFDGEPWFVLADLCRVLEIVNPRNVTARLDAAVVNTLRLTEGIRGNPNVTVVNEAGMYEVVIRSDKPEAVAFRRWITGEVLPAIRAAFAPIPTYARI
;
A
#
# COMPACT_ATOMS: atom_id res chain seq x y z
N MET A 1 19.89 4.69 8.75
CA MET A 1 18.65 4.79 9.54
C MET A 1 17.51 4.37 8.64
N SER A 2 16.92 3.20 8.90
CA SER A 2 15.74 2.72 8.16
C SER A 2 14.52 3.46 8.71
N THR A 3 13.93 4.38 7.95
CA THR A 3 12.72 5.11 8.37
C THR A 3 11.52 4.24 8.05
N LEU A 4 10.90 3.66 9.08
CA LEU A 4 9.67 2.87 8.95
C LEU A 4 8.54 3.74 8.40
N ALA A 5 7.75 3.20 7.48
CA ALA A 5 6.53 3.87 7.04
C ALA A 5 5.54 3.97 8.21
N GLY A 6 5.05 5.17 8.51
CA GLY A 6 4.01 5.35 9.51
C GLY A 6 2.73 4.63 9.11
N VAL A 7 2.21 3.78 9.99
CA VAL A 7 0.90 3.10 9.85
C VAL A 7 -0.04 3.65 10.91
N VAL A 8 -1.26 3.99 10.50
CA VAL A 8 -2.34 4.44 11.36
C VAL A 8 -3.49 3.44 11.22
N MET A 9 -4.08 3.03 12.34
CA MET A 9 -5.27 2.19 12.33
C MET A 9 -6.51 3.08 12.28
N PHE A 10 -7.34 2.92 11.26
CA PHE A 10 -8.60 3.64 11.11
C PHE A 10 -9.70 2.64 10.74
N ASP A 11 -10.78 2.61 11.53
CA ASP A 11 -11.89 1.65 11.41
C ASP A 11 -11.45 0.16 11.36
N GLY A 12 -10.37 -0.17 12.06
CA GLY A 12 -9.82 -1.53 12.10
C GLY A 12 -8.97 -1.91 10.88
N GLU A 13 -8.82 -1.01 9.91
CA GLU A 13 -7.99 -1.19 8.73
C GLU A 13 -6.67 -0.41 8.84
N PRO A 14 -5.57 -0.92 8.26
CA PRO A 14 -4.31 -0.21 8.21
C PRO A 14 -4.32 0.86 7.11
N TRP A 15 -3.92 2.08 7.50
CA TRP A 15 -3.69 3.21 6.61
C TRP A 15 -2.23 3.63 6.68
N PHE A 16 -1.66 3.97 5.52
CA PHE A 16 -0.23 4.25 5.36
C PHE A 16 -0.02 5.73 5.06
N VAL A 17 0.93 6.36 5.77
CA VAL A 17 1.30 7.75 5.51
C VAL A 17 1.98 7.85 4.14
N LEU A 18 1.34 8.56 3.20
CA LEU A 18 1.80 8.63 1.82
C LEU A 18 3.19 9.27 1.69
N ALA A 19 3.49 10.26 2.54
CA ALA A 19 4.78 10.93 2.56
C ALA A 19 5.92 9.96 2.94
N ASP A 20 5.69 9.07 3.89
CA ASP A 20 6.68 8.08 4.29
C ASP A 20 6.83 7.00 3.23
N LEU A 21 5.72 6.55 2.64
CA LEU A 21 5.73 5.62 1.51
C LEU A 21 6.54 6.17 0.34
N CYS A 22 6.33 7.44 -0.03
CA CYS A 22 7.10 8.10 -1.09
C CYS A 22 8.57 8.22 -0.73
N ARG A 23 8.91 8.48 0.54
CA ARG A 23 10.31 8.53 1.00
C ARG A 23 10.99 7.18 0.88
N VAL A 24 10.34 6.10 1.33
CA VAL A 24 10.85 4.73 1.23
C VAL A 24 11.06 4.32 -0.23
N LEU A 25 10.13 4.69 -1.11
CA LEU A 25 10.17 4.39 -2.53
C LEU A 25 11.00 5.38 -3.37
N GLU A 26 11.63 6.36 -2.74
CA GLU A 26 12.41 7.42 -3.40
C GLU A 26 11.62 8.21 -4.46
N ILE A 27 10.31 8.35 -4.24
CA ILE A 27 9.41 9.12 -5.10
C ILE A 27 9.51 10.60 -4.70
N VAL A 28 10.07 11.41 -5.60
CA VAL A 28 10.38 12.83 -5.35
C VAL A 28 9.14 13.69 -5.15
N ASN A 29 8.04 13.39 -5.86
CA ASN A 29 6.83 14.22 -5.83
C ASN A 29 5.59 13.44 -5.36
N PRO A 30 5.27 13.45 -4.06
CA PRO A 30 4.08 12.82 -3.50
C PRO A 30 2.77 13.35 -4.08
N ARG A 31 2.70 14.63 -4.49
CA ARG A 31 1.46 15.20 -5.05
C ARG A 31 1.08 14.56 -6.38
N ASN A 32 2.08 14.22 -7.19
CA ASN A 32 1.86 13.46 -8.43
C ASN A 32 1.36 12.05 -8.14
N VAL A 33 1.73 11.48 -6.98
CA VAL A 33 1.23 10.19 -6.54
C VAL A 33 -0.23 10.29 -6.12
N THR A 34 -0.59 11.30 -5.35
CA THR A 34 -1.98 11.51 -4.93
C THR A 34 -2.90 11.77 -6.12
N ALA A 35 -2.47 12.57 -7.09
CA ALA A 35 -3.29 12.95 -8.25
C ALA A 35 -3.67 11.80 -9.20
N ARG A 36 -2.98 10.65 -9.11
CA ARG A 36 -3.23 9.46 -9.94
C ARG A 36 -3.89 8.30 -9.20
N LEU A 37 -4.13 8.45 -7.89
CA LEU A 37 -4.83 7.47 -7.07
C LEU A 37 -6.32 7.78 -7.07
N ASP A 38 -7.16 6.75 -6.95
CA ASP A 38 -8.59 6.93 -6.79
C ASP A 38 -8.90 7.63 -5.45
N ALA A 39 -9.92 8.49 -5.43
CA ALA A 39 -10.34 9.17 -4.21
C ALA A 39 -10.80 8.18 -3.12
N ALA A 40 -11.28 6.98 -3.49
CA ALA A 40 -11.68 5.94 -2.56
C ALA A 40 -10.51 5.31 -1.79
N VAL A 41 -9.28 5.39 -2.31
CA VAL A 41 -8.09 4.81 -1.66
C VAL A 41 -7.23 5.86 -0.93
N VAL A 42 -7.62 7.14 -1.00
CA VAL A 42 -6.90 8.28 -0.41
C VAL A 42 -7.78 8.92 0.66
N ASN A 43 -7.19 9.21 1.82
CA ASN A 43 -7.85 10.01 2.85
C ASN A 43 -6.88 11.05 3.42
N THR A 44 -7.42 12.09 4.05
CA THR A 44 -6.65 13.11 4.77
C THR A 44 -7.03 13.06 6.23
N LEU A 45 -6.11 12.57 7.07
CA LEU A 45 -6.32 12.52 8.51
C LEU A 45 -5.70 13.75 9.16
N ARG A 46 -6.40 14.31 10.14
CA ARG A 46 -5.89 15.38 10.99
C ARG A 46 -5.23 14.76 12.22
N LEU A 47 -3.90 14.65 12.20
CA LEU A 47 -3.13 14.24 13.37
C LEU A 47 -2.98 15.43 14.31
N THR A 48 -3.77 15.42 15.39
CA THR A 48 -3.79 16.51 16.39
C THR A 48 -2.66 16.37 17.43
N GLU A 49 -2.01 15.20 17.48
CA GLU A 49 -0.99 14.87 18.47
C GLU A 49 0.42 14.89 17.84
N GLY A 50 1.37 15.60 18.45
CA GLY A 50 2.81 15.51 18.14
C GLY A 50 3.33 16.29 16.91
N ILE A 51 2.48 16.81 16.02
CA ILE A 51 2.92 17.54 14.82
C ILE A 51 2.73 19.05 15.01
N ARG A 52 3.83 19.79 15.12
CA ARG A 52 3.83 21.27 15.15
C ARG A 52 3.75 21.79 13.71
N GLY A 53 2.58 22.21 13.24
CA GLY A 53 2.41 22.72 11.86
C GLY A 53 1.06 22.35 11.26
N ASN A 54 1.04 21.98 9.96
CA ASN A 54 -0.16 21.46 9.29
C ASN A 54 -0.45 20.02 9.77
N PRO A 55 -1.53 19.80 10.55
CA PRO A 55 -1.85 18.47 11.09
C PRO A 55 -2.43 17.53 10.03
N ASN A 56 -2.71 18.02 8.82
CA ASN A 56 -3.31 17.23 7.75
C ASN A 56 -2.26 16.35 7.08
N VAL A 57 -2.41 15.04 7.22
CA VAL A 57 -1.55 14.03 6.63
C VAL A 57 -2.36 13.21 5.63
N THR A 58 -1.86 13.14 4.41
CA THR A 58 -2.42 12.25 3.38
C THR A 58 -2.02 10.82 3.70
N VAL A 59 -3.04 9.98 3.84
CA VAL A 59 -2.90 8.55 4.05
C VAL A 59 -3.55 7.79 2.90
N VAL A 60 -3.07 6.58 2.65
CA VAL A 60 -3.65 5.66 1.67
C VAL A 60 -3.99 4.36 2.36
N ASN A 61 -5.09 3.73 1.97
CA ASN A 61 -5.40 2.38 2.45
C ASN A 61 -4.44 1.36 1.82
N GLU A 62 -4.60 0.09 2.17
CA GLU A 62 -3.75 -0.99 1.66
C GLU A 62 -3.77 -1.11 0.13
N ALA A 63 -4.94 -0.98 -0.50
CA ALA A 63 -5.07 -1.01 -1.95
C ALA A 63 -4.27 0.12 -2.63
N GLY A 64 -4.40 1.35 -2.13
CA GLY A 64 -3.64 2.50 -2.61
C GLY A 64 -2.14 2.33 -2.38
N MET A 65 -1.73 1.77 -1.24
CA MET A 65 -0.33 1.45 -0.96
C MET A 65 0.25 0.50 -2.03
N TYR A 66 -0.47 -0.57 -2.37
CA TYR A 66 -0.05 -1.49 -3.42
C TYR A 66 0.03 -0.83 -4.79
N GLU A 67 -0.91 0.04 -5.16
CA GLU A 67 -0.84 0.78 -6.43
C GLU A 67 0.45 1.62 -6.56
N VAL A 68 0.87 2.26 -5.46
CA VAL A 68 2.10 3.05 -5.43
C VAL A 68 3.32 2.15 -5.53
N VAL A 69 3.37 1.06 -4.76
CA VAL A 69 4.51 0.13 -4.73
C VAL A 69 4.70 -0.57 -6.07
N ILE A 70 3.63 -1.10 -6.66
CA ILE A 70 3.68 -1.86 -7.92
C ILE A 70 4.16 -0.98 -9.10
N ARG A 71 3.92 0.32 -9.05
CA ARG A 71 4.36 1.28 -10.08
C ARG A 71 5.78 1.83 -9.85
N SER A 72 6.44 1.51 -8.76
CA SER A 72 7.80 2.01 -8.48
C SER A 72 8.86 1.23 -9.25
N ASP A 73 9.87 1.96 -9.72
CA ASP A 73 11.07 1.41 -10.38
C ASP A 73 12.20 1.09 -9.39
N LYS A 74 12.00 1.39 -8.09
CA LYS A 74 12.98 1.09 -7.04
C LYS A 74 13.24 -0.43 -6.99
N PRO A 75 14.50 -0.91 -6.96
CA PRO A 75 14.82 -2.33 -7.04
C PRO A 75 14.08 -3.21 -6.02
N GLU A 76 13.91 -2.72 -4.79
CA GLU A 76 13.18 -3.40 -3.72
C GLU A 76 11.69 -3.53 -4.04
N ALA A 77 11.09 -2.50 -4.64
CA ALA A 77 9.69 -2.53 -5.07
C ALA A 77 9.50 -3.46 -6.27
N VAL A 78 10.45 -3.49 -7.20
CA VAL A 78 10.46 -4.43 -8.33
C VAL A 78 10.58 -5.88 -7.84
N ALA A 79 11.46 -6.14 -6.87
CA ALA A 79 11.60 -7.45 -6.25
C ALA A 79 10.30 -7.89 -5.56
N PHE A 80 9.68 -6.99 -4.79
CA PHE A 80 8.40 -7.25 -4.14
C PHE A 80 7.28 -7.51 -5.14
N ARG A 81 7.16 -6.70 -6.20
CA ARG A 81 6.21 -6.90 -7.28
C ARG A 81 6.39 -8.28 -7.94
N ARG A 82 7.64 -8.64 -8.27
CA ARG A 82 7.96 -9.94 -8.88
C ARG A 82 7.57 -11.09 -7.97
N TRP A 83 7.88 -11.00 -6.68
CA TRP A 83 7.49 -11.99 -5.68
C TRP A 83 5.97 -12.13 -5.58
N ILE A 84 5.22 -11.02 -5.51
CA ILE A 84 3.75 -11.06 -5.53
C ILE A 84 3.24 -11.78 -6.78
N THR A 85 3.71 -11.37 -7.96
CA THR A 85 3.18 -11.90 -9.22
C THR A 85 3.63 -13.32 -9.52
N GLY A 86 4.80 -13.73 -9.03
CA GLY A 86 5.42 -15.03 -9.33
C GLY A 86 5.11 -16.11 -8.31
N GLU A 87 4.87 -15.74 -7.05
CA GLU A 87 4.67 -16.70 -5.96
C GLU A 87 3.31 -16.53 -5.30
N VAL A 88 2.98 -15.32 -4.84
CA VAL A 88 1.78 -15.06 -4.02
C VAL A 88 0.50 -15.26 -4.84
N LEU A 89 0.37 -14.58 -5.98
CA LEU A 89 -0.84 -14.68 -6.80
C LEU A 89 -1.06 -16.11 -7.34
N PRO A 90 -0.02 -16.83 -7.82
CA PRO A 90 -0.18 -18.24 -8.17
C PRO A 90 -0.60 -19.14 -7.00
N ALA A 91 -0.05 -18.93 -5.80
CA ALA A 91 -0.43 -19.68 -4.61
C ALA A 91 -1.88 -19.43 -4.20
N ILE A 92 -2.32 -18.17 -4.22
CA ILE A 92 -3.72 -17.79 -3.98
C ILE A 92 -4.62 -18.44 -5.04
N ARG A 93 -4.29 -18.33 -6.33
CA ARG A 93 -5.07 -18.95 -7.41
C ARG A 93 -5.20 -20.46 -7.22
N ALA A 94 -4.15 -21.14 -6.78
CA ALA A 94 -4.18 -22.57 -6.51
C ALA A 94 -5.05 -22.91 -5.28
N ALA A 95 -4.98 -22.11 -4.22
CA ALA A 95 -5.78 -22.30 -3.02
C ALA A 95 -7.29 -22.09 -3.27
N PHE A 96 -7.64 -21.13 -4.12
CA PHE A 96 -9.03 -20.85 -4.51
C PHE A 96 -9.47 -21.56 -5.80
N ALA A 97 -8.61 -22.42 -6.37
CA ALA A 97 -9.02 -23.26 -7.48
C ALA A 97 -10.23 -24.11 -7.04
N PRO A 98 -11.27 -24.23 -7.88
CA PRO A 98 -12.47 -24.95 -7.48
C PRO A 98 -12.09 -26.35 -7.01
N ILE A 99 -12.51 -26.69 -5.78
CA ILE A 99 -12.38 -28.04 -5.25
C ILE A 99 -13.01 -28.96 -6.29
N PRO A 100 -12.29 -29.97 -6.84
CA PRO A 100 -12.86 -30.84 -7.84
C PRO A 100 -14.15 -31.45 -7.29
N THR A 101 -15.26 -31.21 -8.00
CA THR A 101 -16.62 -31.59 -7.58
C THR A 101 -16.82 -33.09 -7.40
N TYR A 102 -15.86 -33.91 -7.84
CA TYR A 102 -15.84 -35.36 -7.64
C TYR A 102 -15.36 -35.78 -6.22
N ALA A 103 -14.70 -34.91 -5.45
CA ALA A 103 -14.20 -35.24 -4.10
C ALA A 103 -15.28 -35.23 -2.99
N ARG A 104 -16.57 -35.22 -3.36
CA ARG A 104 -17.71 -35.43 -2.46
C ARG A 104 -18.49 -36.67 -2.90
N ILE A 105 -17.95 -37.85 -2.58
CA ILE A 105 -18.71 -39.11 -2.50
C ILE A 105 -18.32 -39.77 -1.17
#